data_AF-A0A8K0CLL6-F1
#
_entry.id   AF-A0A8K0CLL6-F1
#
_cell.length_a   1.000
_cell.length_b   1.000
_cell.length_c   1.000
_cell.angle_alpha   90.00
_cell.angle_beta   90.00
_cell.angle_gamma   90.00
#
_symmetry.space_group_name_H-M   'P 1'
#
loop_
_entity.id
_entity.type
_entity.pdbx_description
1 polymer ?
#
loop_
_entity_poly.entity_id
_entity_poly.type
_entity_poly.pdbx_seq_one_letter_code
_entity_poly.pdbx_strand_id
1 'polypeptide(L)'
;MKKGRETLLTLLEAFVYDPLVDWTVGGEGLAGTAFRGVAGSSLTRQSRKELEKEVTLSMYGVRCTEMKMDWIYNKDDILEEIPRATEKLQYWLDEHQKTSQTEDLLQDLHQQMALVKEAEANGFGKHILYTLPSRYEAYRTTQDAIKTAKKELEALSQDAEMHIQAYNDAVKVLEGHQYSQWIVELNMSIDQESCRIFDLVKEFLQNAGQSSMVLQCEQSENEVEQLKQQQTVVTTKCLHLLQDYANVYMQCPPVYREKHRIFYYLNWSKCLLDCKSFNACESIYQQFCALLETFKATAPVKHVMEFAYHLNLQLNETTSVVANMFEEVTKLKESFSITEKVYNNAKMAVSSFLRNEKDGLKALKYIVLIELCKQNKDFLNSELSISRNNNLIFKLVSQKGGDWFLDDLMWHSNNIVEYITYPFLQQNHIEDKMFVQAVNGMRAVNNVYKSLHEIYYNFHTIILPESMKKILNEEPSVIHMITEINNLILSVGSSLPELVTHLEKQLTCIVMEMEVN
;
A
#
# COMPACT_ATOMS: atom_id res chain seq x y z
N MET A 1 -68.01 51.66 84.39
CA MET A 1 -67.31 50.59 83.64
C MET A 1 -67.33 49.27 84.42
N LYS A 2 -68.50 48.63 84.57
CA LYS A 2 -68.65 47.33 85.29
C LYS A 2 -68.90 46.13 84.35
N LYS A 3 -68.90 46.34 83.04
CA LYS A 3 -69.00 45.29 82.01
C LYS A 3 -67.68 45.31 81.22
N GLY A 4 -66.90 44.23 81.25
CA GLY A 4 -65.60 44.11 80.56
C GLY A 4 -64.34 44.19 81.45
N ARG A 5 -64.47 44.25 82.78
CA ARG A 5 -63.33 44.29 83.72
C ARG A 5 -62.45 43.04 83.63
N GLU A 6 -63.07 41.87 83.52
CA GLU A 6 -62.33 40.60 83.47
C GLU A 6 -61.49 40.51 82.19
N THR A 7 -62.05 40.89 81.04
CA THR A 7 -61.34 40.90 79.75
C THR A 7 -60.12 41.82 79.78
N LEU A 8 -60.22 42.96 80.47
CA LEU A 8 -59.13 43.93 80.58
C LEU A 8 -58.04 43.48 81.57
N LEU A 9 -58.42 42.77 82.64
CA LEU A 9 -57.48 42.12 83.56
C LEU A 9 -56.72 40.98 82.86
N THR A 10 -57.40 40.15 82.09
CA THR A 10 -56.76 39.09 81.30
C THR A 10 -55.79 39.67 80.27
N LEU A 11 -56.12 40.81 79.66
CA LEU A 11 -55.23 41.50 78.72
C LEU A 11 -53.99 42.09 79.42
N LEU A 12 -54.17 42.71 80.59
CA LEU A 12 -53.07 43.26 81.37
C LEU A 12 -52.15 42.17 81.92
N GLU A 13 -52.72 41.03 82.32
CA GLU A 13 -51.94 39.88 82.75
C GLU A 13 -51.08 39.33 81.60
N ALA A 14 -51.60 39.31 80.37
CA ALA A 14 -50.81 38.98 79.19
C ALA A 14 -49.63 39.95 78.94
N PHE A 15 -49.79 41.26 79.21
CA PHE A 15 -48.71 42.24 79.06
C PHE A 15 -47.63 42.16 80.14
N VAL A 16 -47.97 41.72 81.36
CA VAL A 16 -46.97 41.52 82.43
C VAL A 16 -46.01 40.37 82.08
N TYR A 17 -46.52 39.36 81.38
CA TYR A 17 -45.74 38.18 80.99
C TYR A 17 -45.22 38.22 79.54
N ASP A 18 -45.41 39.33 78.82
CA ASP A 18 -44.84 39.49 77.48
C ASP A 18 -43.34 39.86 77.58
N PRO A 19 -42.42 38.98 77.15
CA PRO A 19 -40.98 39.23 77.22
C PRO A 19 -40.50 40.37 76.29
N LEU A 20 -41.37 40.89 75.42
CA LEU A 20 -41.08 42.04 74.55
C LEU A 20 -41.45 43.39 75.19
N VAL A 21 -42.04 43.38 76.38
CA VAL A 21 -42.34 44.60 77.15
C VAL A 21 -41.18 44.86 78.11
N ASP A 22 -40.40 45.90 77.80
CA ASP A 22 -39.26 46.29 78.61
C ASP A 22 -39.68 47.13 79.82
N TRP A 23 -39.79 46.47 80.97
CA TRP A 23 -40.14 47.10 82.25
C TRP A 23 -38.96 47.83 82.92
N THR A 24 -37.77 47.82 82.31
CA THR A 24 -36.53 48.33 82.92
C THR A 24 -36.15 49.77 82.52
N VAL A 25 -37.09 50.55 82.02
CA VAL A 25 -36.83 51.96 81.67
C VAL A 25 -37.17 52.89 82.85
N GLY A 26 -36.19 53.08 83.73
CA GLY A 26 -36.12 54.25 84.63
C GLY A 26 -36.17 53.92 86.11
N GLY A 27 -35.01 53.84 86.76
CA GLY A 27 -34.94 53.79 88.21
C GLY A 27 -33.58 53.38 88.73
N GLU A 28 -32.92 54.35 89.36
CA GLU A 28 -31.67 54.29 90.11
C GLU A 28 -31.35 52.95 90.81
N GLY A 29 -30.10 52.53 90.61
CA GLY A 29 -29.19 52.00 91.62
C GLY A 29 -29.73 51.13 92.75
N LEU A 30 -29.52 49.82 92.64
CA LEU A 30 -29.13 48.91 93.73
C LEU A 30 -28.80 47.55 93.07
N ALA A 31 -27.73 46.81 93.33
CA ALA A 31 -26.72 46.76 94.39
C ALA A 31 -25.44 46.15 93.75
N GLY A 32 -24.22 46.37 94.18
CA GLY A 32 -23.69 47.03 95.36
C GLY A 32 -22.25 46.54 95.54
N THR A 33 -21.26 47.40 95.30
CA THR A 33 -19.97 47.34 95.99
C THR A 33 -19.49 48.76 96.23
N ALA A 34 -19.29 49.05 97.51
CA ALA A 34 -18.99 50.36 98.03
C ALA A 34 -17.58 50.82 97.64
N PHE A 35 -17.46 52.02 97.06
CA PHE A 35 -16.28 52.86 97.30
C PHE A 35 -16.70 54.33 97.29
N ARG A 36 -16.95 54.84 98.49
CA ARG A 36 -17.24 56.25 98.78
C ARG A 36 -15.90 56.97 98.91
N GLY A 37 -15.62 57.97 98.07
CA GLY A 37 -14.48 58.86 98.32
C GLY A 37 -13.97 59.68 97.14
N VAL A 38 -14.71 60.76 96.82
CA VAL A 38 -14.22 62.07 96.34
C VAL A 38 -13.26 62.15 95.13
N ALA A 39 -13.84 62.63 94.03
CA ALA A 39 -13.30 63.54 92.98
C ALA A 39 -11.87 63.38 92.45
N GLY A 40 -11.82 62.97 91.16
CA GLY A 40 -10.98 63.64 90.14
C GLY A 40 -9.70 62.92 89.71
N SER A 41 -9.68 62.35 88.49
CA SER A 41 -8.72 62.72 87.42
C SER A 41 -8.74 61.71 86.26
N SER A 42 -8.86 62.26 85.05
CA SER A 42 -9.19 61.63 83.75
C SER A 42 -8.06 60.81 83.11
N LEU A 43 -6.93 60.60 83.77
CA LEU A 43 -5.81 59.80 83.23
C LEU A 43 -6.08 58.29 83.31
N THR A 44 -7.05 57.88 84.12
CA THR A 44 -7.54 56.49 84.24
C THR A 44 -8.51 56.09 83.13
N ARG A 45 -8.97 57.01 82.27
CA ARG A 45 -10.07 56.71 81.34
C ARG A 45 -9.67 55.78 80.19
N GLN A 46 -8.44 55.87 79.68
CA GLN A 46 -7.91 54.94 78.68
C GLN A 46 -7.62 53.57 79.32
N SER A 47 -6.91 53.54 80.46
CA SER A 47 -6.64 52.29 81.17
C SER A 47 -7.91 51.60 81.68
N ARG A 48 -8.96 52.37 82.02
CA ARG A 48 -10.27 51.84 82.42
C ARG A 48 -11.04 51.24 81.26
N LYS A 49 -11.04 51.86 80.08
CA LYS A 49 -11.66 51.27 78.88
C LYS A 49 -10.92 50.00 78.43
N GLU A 50 -9.60 49.98 78.55
CA GLU A 50 -8.79 48.79 78.30
C GLU A 50 -9.08 47.69 79.34
N LEU A 51 -9.20 48.04 80.61
CA LEU A 51 -9.57 47.13 81.69
C LEU A 51 -11.01 46.59 81.52
N GLU A 52 -11.99 47.44 81.20
CA GLU A 52 -13.37 47.03 80.93
C GLU A 52 -13.44 46.09 79.72
N LYS A 53 -12.65 46.36 78.67
CA LYS A 53 -12.50 45.47 77.51
C LYS A 53 -11.86 44.14 77.91
N GLU A 54 -10.81 44.15 78.73
CA GLU A 54 -10.12 42.94 79.21
C GLU A 54 -11.04 42.09 80.11
N VAL A 55 -11.77 42.71 81.03
CA VAL A 55 -12.76 42.04 81.88
C VAL A 55 -13.90 41.46 81.04
N THR A 56 -14.40 42.21 80.04
CA THR A 56 -15.46 41.71 79.14
C THR A 56 -14.95 40.52 78.31
N LEU A 57 -13.72 40.59 77.79
CA LEU A 57 -13.08 39.49 77.07
C LEU A 57 -12.85 38.28 77.99
N SER A 58 -12.49 38.51 79.26
CA SER A 58 -12.31 37.46 80.26
C SER A 58 -13.65 36.80 80.62
N MET A 59 -14.70 37.57 80.91
CA MET A 59 -16.05 37.05 81.16
C MET A 59 -16.62 36.33 79.94
N TYR A 60 -16.38 36.84 78.73
CA TYR A 60 -16.72 36.14 77.50
C TYR A 60 -15.95 34.81 77.40
N GLY A 61 -14.66 34.79 77.73
CA GLY A 61 -13.85 33.58 77.82
C GLY A 61 -14.45 32.56 78.79
N VAL A 62 -14.87 32.99 79.98
CA VAL A 62 -15.54 32.13 80.97
C VAL A 62 -16.85 31.57 80.42
N ARG A 63 -17.70 32.40 79.81
CA ARG A 63 -18.95 31.94 79.17
C ARG A 63 -18.69 30.96 78.03
N CYS A 64 -17.68 31.22 77.20
CA CYS A 64 -17.24 30.28 76.17
C CYS A 64 -16.80 28.95 76.76
N THR A 65 -16.11 28.94 77.91
CA THR A 65 -15.71 27.70 78.59
C THR A 65 -16.87 26.97 79.24
N GLU A 66 -17.82 27.67 79.86
CA GLU A 66 -19.03 27.09 80.45
C GLU A 66 -19.87 26.39 79.37
N MET A 67 -20.12 27.07 78.25
CA MET A 67 -20.93 26.53 77.15
C MET A 67 -20.18 25.49 76.31
N LYS A 68 -18.84 25.41 76.42
CA LYS A 68 -18.02 24.53 75.58
C LYS A 68 -18.45 23.07 75.68
N MET A 69 -18.74 22.60 76.89
CA MET A 69 -19.12 21.20 77.12
C MET A 69 -20.49 20.87 76.52
N ASP A 70 -21.47 21.76 76.67
CA ASP A 70 -22.80 21.58 76.07
C ASP A 70 -22.75 21.61 74.52
N TRP A 71 -21.91 22.48 73.95
CA TRP A 71 -21.68 22.50 72.50
C TRP A 71 -20.95 21.26 71.99
N ILE A 72 -20.02 20.70 72.76
CA ILE A 72 -19.35 19.44 72.43
C ILE A 72 -20.36 18.29 72.50
N TYR A 73 -21.18 18.22 73.55
CA TYR A 73 -22.20 17.19 73.70
C TYR A 73 -23.22 17.24 72.56
N ASN A 74 -23.75 18.42 72.24
CA ASN A 74 -24.68 18.59 71.12
C ASN A 74 -24.03 18.24 69.78
N LYS A 75 -22.76 18.62 69.56
CA LYS A 75 -22.00 18.21 68.38
C LYS A 75 -21.87 16.69 68.30
N ASP A 76 -21.53 16.04 69.40
CA ASP A 76 -21.32 14.59 69.45
C ASP A 76 -22.65 13.84 69.24
N ASP A 77 -23.75 14.29 69.84
CA ASP A 77 -25.11 13.78 69.61
C ASP A 77 -25.53 13.91 68.13
N ILE A 78 -25.28 15.07 67.52
CA ILE A 78 -25.58 15.29 66.10
C ILE A 78 -24.71 14.37 65.22
N LEU A 79 -23.44 14.21 65.56
CA LEU A 79 -22.52 13.34 64.83
C LEU A 79 -22.85 11.85 65.01
N GLU A 80 -23.51 11.46 66.09
CA GLU A 80 -23.98 10.09 66.32
C GLU A 80 -25.32 9.80 65.62
N GLU A 81 -26.28 10.72 65.70
CA GLU A 81 -27.65 10.48 65.22
C GLU A 81 -27.84 10.72 63.71
N ILE A 82 -27.11 11.67 63.08
CA ILE A 82 -27.22 11.90 61.62
C ILE A 82 -26.83 10.64 60.81
N PRO A 83 -25.72 9.94 61.10
CA PRO A 83 -25.38 8.69 60.41
C PRO A 83 -26.44 7.62 60.60
N ARG A 84 -27.00 7.45 61.81
CA ARG A 84 -28.08 6.49 62.10
C ARG A 84 -29.35 6.80 61.31
N ALA A 85 -29.73 8.08 61.21
CA ALA A 85 -30.86 8.51 60.40
C ALA A 85 -30.61 8.26 58.92
N THR A 86 -29.38 8.50 58.45
CA THR A 86 -28.96 8.25 57.07
C THR A 86 -29.04 6.76 56.73
N GLU A 87 -28.53 5.90 57.60
CA GLU A 87 -28.59 4.44 57.43
C GLU A 87 -30.04 3.94 57.37
N LYS A 88 -30.91 4.43 58.26
CA LYS A 88 -32.34 4.09 58.24
C LYS A 88 -33.07 4.59 57.00
N LEU A 89 -32.76 5.80 56.53
CA LEU A 89 -33.32 6.34 55.28
C LEU A 89 -32.86 5.53 54.07
N GLN A 90 -31.61 5.08 54.07
CA GLN A 90 -31.06 4.23 53.02
C GLN A 90 -31.75 2.86 53.01
N TYR A 91 -31.94 2.25 54.18
CA TYR A 91 -32.71 1.01 54.32
C TYR A 91 -34.16 1.18 53.83
N TRP A 92 -34.80 2.30 54.17
CA TRP A 92 -36.15 2.60 53.69
C TRP A 92 -36.21 2.80 52.18
N LEU A 93 -35.23 3.51 51.58
CA LEU A 93 -35.13 3.66 50.13
C LEU A 93 -35.02 2.32 49.42
N ASP A 94 -34.16 1.42 49.93
CA ASP A 94 -33.98 0.08 49.39
C ASP A 94 -35.27 -0.75 49.47
N GLU A 95 -35.96 -0.73 50.61
CA GLU A 95 -37.23 -1.43 50.79
C GLU A 95 -38.36 -0.83 49.95
N HIS A 96 -38.39 0.49 49.80
CA HIS A 96 -39.35 1.17 48.93
C HIS A 96 -39.14 0.80 47.46
N GLN A 97 -37.87 0.74 47.01
CA GLN A 97 -37.54 0.32 45.66
C GLN A 97 -37.95 -1.13 45.39
N LYS A 98 -37.70 -2.06 46.33
CA LYS A 98 -38.16 -3.44 46.22
C LYS A 98 -39.69 -3.54 46.18
N THR A 99 -40.37 -2.73 47.00
CA THR A 99 -41.85 -2.68 47.02
C THR A 99 -42.38 -2.19 45.68
N SER A 100 -41.85 -1.09 45.14
CA SER A 100 -42.22 -0.57 43.82
C SER A 100 -42.02 -1.60 42.71
N GLN A 101 -40.87 -2.30 42.67
CA GLN A 101 -40.63 -3.36 41.69
C GLN A 101 -41.62 -4.51 41.81
N THR A 102 -42.04 -4.83 43.03
CA THR A 102 -43.04 -5.88 43.29
C THR A 102 -44.43 -5.44 42.86
N GLU A 103 -44.79 -4.17 43.08
CA GLU A 103 -46.04 -3.58 42.61
C GLU A 103 -46.11 -3.54 41.07
N ASP A 104 -45.02 -3.17 40.39
CA ASP A 104 -44.91 -3.21 38.93
C ASP A 104 -45.11 -4.64 38.40
N LEU A 105 -44.43 -5.63 39.01
CA LEU A 105 -44.59 -7.04 38.64
C LEU A 105 -46.03 -7.53 38.87
N LEU A 106 -46.66 -7.10 39.97
CA LEU A 106 -48.04 -7.46 40.27
C LEU A 106 -49.01 -6.84 39.24
N GLN A 107 -48.75 -5.61 38.80
CA GLN A 107 -49.51 -4.99 37.72
C GLN A 107 -49.37 -5.75 36.39
N ASP A 108 -48.16 -6.17 36.03
CA ASP A 108 -47.90 -6.99 34.84
C ASP A 108 -48.63 -8.34 34.92
N LEU A 109 -48.56 -9.01 36.07
CA LEU A 109 -49.27 -10.27 36.31
C LEU A 109 -50.79 -10.10 36.22
N HIS A 110 -51.34 -8.99 36.71
CA HIS A 110 -52.76 -8.67 36.54
C HIS A 110 -53.14 -8.48 35.06
N GLN A 111 -52.30 -7.81 34.26
CA GLN A 111 -52.52 -7.68 32.82
C GLN A 111 -52.49 -9.04 32.11
N GLN A 112 -51.50 -9.89 32.43
CA GLN A 112 -51.41 -11.24 31.90
C GLN A 112 -52.63 -12.08 32.29
N MET A 113 -53.07 -12.00 33.54
CA MET A 113 -54.27 -12.68 34.03
C MET A 113 -55.53 -12.20 33.30
N ALA A 114 -55.65 -10.91 33.02
CA ALA A 114 -56.76 -10.37 32.25
C ALA A 114 -56.79 -10.94 30.81
N LEU A 115 -55.64 -11.01 30.14
CA LEU A 115 -55.50 -11.61 28.81
C LEU A 115 -55.89 -13.09 28.78
N VAL A 116 -55.53 -13.85 29.82
CA VAL A 116 -55.91 -15.27 29.94
C VAL A 116 -57.42 -15.41 30.14
N LYS A 117 -58.02 -14.61 31.03
CA LYS A 117 -59.47 -14.61 31.26
C LYS A 117 -60.27 -14.20 30.01
N GLU A 118 -59.76 -13.23 29.24
CA GLU A 118 -60.34 -12.86 27.94
C GLU A 118 -60.29 -14.02 26.95
N ALA A 119 -59.18 -14.76 26.91
CA ALA A 119 -59.07 -15.96 26.07
C ALA A 119 -60.05 -17.07 26.47
N GLU A 120 -60.22 -17.30 27.78
CA GLU A 120 -61.19 -18.26 28.33
C GLU A 120 -62.64 -17.86 27.98
N ALA A 121 -62.97 -16.57 28.12
CA ALA A 121 -64.31 -16.05 27.84
C ALA A 121 -64.69 -16.10 26.35
N ASN A 122 -63.73 -15.87 25.44
CA ASN A 122 -63.94 -15.86 24.00
C ASN A 122 -64.10 -17.27 23.38
N GLY A 123 -63.76 -18.32 24.13
CA GLY A 123 -63.86 -19.72 23.71
C GLY A 123 -62.66 -20.20 22.88
N PHE A 124 -62.47 -21.53 22.88
CA PHE A 124 -61.30 -22.18 22.28
C PHE A 124 -61.11 -21.80 20.79
N GLY A 125 -59.91 -21.36 20.44
CA GLY A 125 -59.50 -21.09 19.05
C GLY A 125 -59.90 -19.73 18.47
N LYS A 126 -60.61 -18.86 19.20
CA LYS A 126 -60.96 -17.50 18.72
C LYS A 126 -59.98 -16.41 19.17
N HIS A 127 -59.24 -16.65 20.26
CA HIS A 127 -58.30 -15.68 20.81
C HIS A 127 -56.86 -15.88 20.30
N ILE A 128 -56.14 -14.77 20.14
CA ILE A 128 -54.76 -14.71 19.58
C ILE A 128 -53.73 -15.45 20.45
N LEU A 129 -54.01 -15.68 21.73
CA LEU A 129 -53.14 -16.46 22.63
C LEU A 129 -53.02 -17.93 22.22
N TYR A 130 -54.07 -18.53 21.66
CA TYR A 130 -54.02 -19.93 21.23
C TYR A 130 -53.08 -20.14 20.02
N THR A 131 -52.80 -19.09 19.24
CA THR A 131 -51.83 -19.12 18.13
C THR A 131 -50.46 -18.55 18.53
N LEU A 132 -50.27 -18.16 19.80
CA LEU A 132 -48.98 -17.66 20.28
C LEU A 132 -47.88 -18.73 20.21
N PRO A 133 -48.10 -20.01 20.61
CA PRO A 133 -47.07 -21.03 20.51
C PRO A 133 -46.57 -21.22 19.07
N SER A 134 -47.49 -21.30 18.10
CA SER A 134 -47.12 -21.48 16.68
C SER A 134 -46.43 -20.26 16.08
N ARG A 135 -46.86 -19.04 16.43
CA ARG A 135 -46.17 -17.80 15.99
C ARG A 135 -44.79 -17.66 16.62
N TYR A 136 -44.65 -18.00 17.90
CA TYR A 136 -43.36 -17.98 18.58
C TYR A 136 -42.41 -19.04 18.01
N GLU A 137 -42.92 -20.24 17.72
CA GLU A 137 -42.15 -21.27 17.03
C GLU A 137 -41.69 -20.78 15.66
N ALA A 138 -42.59 -20.24 14.81
CA ALA A 138 -42.22 -19.67 13.51
C ALA A 138 -41.18 -18.54 13.61
N TYR A 139 -41.34 -17.64 14.61
CA TYR A 139 -40.38 -16.58 14.89
C TYR A 139 -39.01 -17.17 15.28
N ARG A 140 -38.99 -18.13 16.21
CA ARG A 140 -37.76 -18.79 16.68
C ARG A 140 -37.05 -19.50 15.53
N THR A 141 -37.77 -20.27 14.72
CA THR A 141 -37.20 -20.98 13.57
C THR A 141 -36.60 -19.99 12.56
N THR A 142 -37.28 -18.87 12.31
CA THR A 142 -36.77 -17.79 11.43
C THR A 142 -35.53 -17.11 12.03
N GLN A 143 -35.54 -16.83 13.33
CA GLN A 143 -34.43 -16.20 14.03
C GLN A 143 -33.20 -17.12 14.07
N ASP A 144 -33.40 -18.41 14.30
CA ASP A 144 -32.33 -19.41 14.29
C ASP A 144 -31.78 -19.61 12.87
N ALA A 145 -32.63 -19.59 11.84
CA ALA A 145 -32.20 -19.58 10.44
C ALA A 145 -31.35 -18.34 10.09
N ILE A 146 -31.77 -17.13 10.51
CA ILE A 146 -31.00 -15.90 10.30
C ILE A 146 -29.65 -15.96 11.01
N LYS A 147 -29.62 -16.44 12.27
CA LYS A 147 -28.35 -16.59 13.02
C LYS A 147 -27.41 -17.57 12.32
N THR A 148 -27.94 -18.69 11.83
CA THR A 148 -27.16 -19.70 11.11
C THR A 148 -26.60 -19.13 9.81
N ALA A 149 -27.44 -18.48 8.99
CA ALA A 149 -27.02 -17.84 7.75
C ALA A 149 -25.95 -16.76 7.96
N LYS A 150 -26.05 -15.95 9.02
CA LYS A 150 -25.00 -14.98 9.37
C LYS A 150 -23.68 -15.63 9.70
N LYS A 151 -23.70 -16.69 10.52
CA LYS A 151 -22.50 -17.43 10.88
C LYS A 151 -21.83 -18.06 9.65
N GLU A 152 -22.63 -18.58 8.71
CA GLU A 152 -22.14 -19.11 7.44
C GLU A 152 -21.54 -18.03 6.54
N LEU A 153 -22.17 -16.84 6.45
CA LEU A 153 -21.64 -15.69 5.71
C LEU A 153 -20.34 -15.15 6.32
N GLU A 154 -20.24 -15.09 7.65
CA GLU A 154 -19.00 -14.72 8.35
C GLU A 154 -17.87 -15.71 8.04
N ALA A 155 -18.17 -17.01 8.11
CA ALA A 155 -17.20 -18.05 7.75
C ALA A 155 -16.76 -17.95 6.28
N LEU A 156 -17.70 -17.72 5.35
CA LEU A 156 -17.40 -17.54 3.92
C LEU A 156 -16.55 -16.29 3.67
N SER A 157 -16.85 -15.18 4.34
CA SER A 157 -16.05 -13.95 4.25
C SER A 157 -14.63 -14.18 4.74
N GLN A 158 -14.47 -14.86 5.88
CA GLN A 158 -13.16 -15.16 6.45
C GLN A 158 -12.34 -16.09 5.55
N ASP A 159 -12.97 -17.13 4.99
CA ASP A 159 -12.33 -18.05 4.04
C ASP A 159 -11.86 -17.33 2.76
N ALA A 160 -12.71 -16.45 2.20
CA ALA A 160 -12.35 -15.64 1.06
C ALA A 160 -11.16 -14.71 1.34
N GLU A 161 -11.13 -14.06 2.52
CA GLU A 161 -10.00 -13.22 2.95
C GLU A 161 -8.71 -14.02 3.10
N MET A 162 -8.76 -15.21 3.71
CA MET A 162 -7.59 -16.08 3.83
C MET A 162 -7.02 -16.46 2.47
N HIS A 163 -7.88 -16.82 1.52
CA HIS A 163 -7.45 -17.18 0.17
C HIS A 163 -6.87 -15.99 -0.60
N ILE A 164 -7.47 -14.80 -0.48
CA ILE A 164 -6.94 -13.57 -1.08
C ILE A 164 -5.57 -13.25 -0.48
N GLN A 165 -5.42 -13.38 0.83
CA GLN A 165 -4.15 -13.10 1.51
C GLN A 165 -3.07 -14.10 1.09
N ALA A 166 -3.36 -15.40 1.09
CA ALA A 166 -2.43 -16.43 0.64
C ALA A 166 -1.98 -16.22 -0.81
N TYR A 167 -2.91 -15.83 -1.69
CA TYR A 167 -2.59 -15.46 -3.07
C TYR A 167 -1.67 -14.24 -3.14
N ASN A 168 -1.99 -13.17 -2.41
CA ASN A 168 -1.17 -11.96 -2.39
C ASN A 168 0.24 -12.23 -1.86
N ASP A 169 0.39 -13.08 -0.85
CA ASP A 169 1.70 -13.44 -0.30
C ASP A 169 2.49 -14.30 -1.29
N ALA A 170 1.84 -15.21 -2.02
CA ALA A 170 2.47 -15.95 -3.12
C ALA A 170 2.94 -15.02 -4.26
N VAL A 171 2.13 -14.03 -4.63
CA VAL A 171 2.51 -13.03 -5.65
C VAL A 171 3.74 -12.24 -5.21
N LYS A 172 3.83 -11.80 -3.95
CA LYS A 172 5.02 -11.09 -3.44
C LYS A 172 6.30 -11.92 -3.54
N VAL A 173 6.21 -13.23 -3.35
CA VAL A 173 7.36 -14.15 -3.52
C VAL A 173 7.82 -14.18 -4.99
N LEU A 174 6.87 -14.16 -5.93
CA LEU A 174 7.16 -14.12 -7.37
C LEU A 174 7.74 -12.78 -7.83
N GLU A 175 7.30 -11.67 -7.22
CA GLU A 175 7.84 -10.33 -7.48
C GLU A 175 9.22 -10.11 -6.82
N GLY A 176 9.57 -10.92 -5.82
CA GLY A 176 10.80 -10.82 -5.05
C GLY A 176 12.01 -11.53 -5.66
N HIS A 177 13.15 -11.44 -4.96
CA HIS A 177 14.41 -12.07 -5.38
C HIS A 177 14.45 -13.60 -5.14
N GLN A 178 13.48 -14.14 -4.40
CA GLN A 178 13.49 -15.52 -3.92
C GLN A 178 13.37 -16.53 -5.06
N TYR A 179 12.60 -16.19 -6.10
CA TYR A 179 12.51 -16.99 -7.31
C TYR A 179 13.85 -17.13 -8.03
N SER A 180 14.56 -16.01 -8.24
CA SER A 180 15.87 -16.02 -8.91
C SER A 180 16.89 -16.85 -8.14
N GLN A 181 16.81 -16.86 -6.81
CA GLN A 181 17.65 -17.73 -5.97
C GLN A 181 17.37 -19.22 -6.21
N TRP A 182 16.10 -19.63 -6.29
CA TRP A 182 15.75 -21.03 -6.57
C TRP A 182 16.29 -21.55 -7.91
N ILE A 183 16.27 -20.73 -8.96
CA ILE A 183 16.88 -21.09 -10.26
C ILE A 183 18.39 -21.31 -10.10
N VAL A 184 19.08 -20.39 -9.41
CA VAL A 184 20.54 -20.46 -9.24
C VAL A 184 20.92 -21.71 -8.44
N GLU A 185 20.22 -21.99 -7.34
CA GLU A 185 20.46 -23.18 -6.50
C GLU A 185 20.25 -24.49 -7.27
N LEU A 186 19.21 -24.57 -8.09
CA LEU A 186 18.95 -25.75 -8.92
C LEU A 186 20.03 -25.96 -9.99
N ASN A 187 20.49 -24.88 -10.63
CA ASN A 187 21.54 -24.97 -11.63
C ASN A 187 22.89 -25.37 -11.01
N MET A 188 23.23 -24.87 -9.82
CA MET A 188 24.43 -25.28 -9.09
C MET A 188 24.42 -26.76 -8.67
N SER A 189 23.23 -27.34 -8.46
CA SER A 189 23.06 -28.74 -8.04
C SER A 189 23.29 -29.76 -9.18
N ILE A 190 23.32 -29.29 -10.43
CA ILE A 190 23.58 -30.10 -11.63
C ILE A 190 25.08 -30.28 -11.86
N ASP A 191 25.90 -29.27 -11.52
CA ASP A 191 27.35 -29.24 -11.77
C ASP A 191 28.21 -29.93 -10.69
N GLN A 192 27.61 -30.37 -9.58
CA GLN A 192 28.34 -31.16 -8.58
C GLN A 192 28.57 -32.59 -9.11
N GLU A 193 29.83 -32.90 -9.45
CA GLU A 193 30.30 -34.26 -9.77
C GLU A 193 29.72 -35.27 -8.77
N SER A 194 28.96 -36.24 -9.27
CA SER A 194 28.37 -37.29 -8.45
C SER A 194 29.49 -38.16 -7.86
N CYS A 195 29.90 -37.84 -6.64
CA CYS A 195 30.80 -38.71 -5.88
C CYS A 195 30.05 -40.01 -5.60
N ARG A 196 30.34 -41.06 -6.38
CA ARG A 196 29.67 -42.36 -6.26
C ARG A 196 30.07 -43.01 -4.94
N ILE A 197 29.12 -43.09 -4.02
CA ILE A 197 29.37 -43.50 -2.63
C ILE A 197 29.89 -44.95 -2.59
N PHE A 198 29.49 -45.77 -3.56
CA PHE A 198 29.86 -47.17 -3.63
C PHE A 198 31.24 -47.44 -4.20
N ASP A 199 31.87 -46.50 -4.92
CA ASP A 199 33.22 -46.67 -5.44
C ASP A 199 34.25 -46.89 -4.30
N LEU A 200 33.99 -46.33 -3.12
CA LEU A 200 34.82 -46.48 -1.92
C LEU A 200 34.78 -47.89 -1.30
N VAL A 201 33.70 -48.65 -1.52
CA VAL A 201 33.44 -49.95 -0.87
C VAL A 201 33.48 -51.10 -1.88
N LYS A 202 33.45 -50.78 -3.18
CA LYS A 202 33.46 -51.70 -4.31
C LYS A 202 34.62 -52.71 -4.25
N GLU A 203 35.83 -52.25 -3.97
CA GLU A 203 37.02 -53.10 -3.90
C GLU A 203 36.95 -54.09 -2.71
N PHE A 204 36.45 -53.63 -1.55
CA PHE A 204 36.24 -54.47 -0.38
C PHE A 204 35.21 -55.58 -0.62
N LEU A 205 34.06 -55.24 -1.21
CA LEU A 205 32.97 -56.19 -1.47
C LEU A 205 33.32 -57.20 -2.57
N GLN A 206 34.07 -56.78 -3.59
CA GLN A 206 34.59 -57.69 -4.61
C GLN A 206 35.59 -58.69 -4.01
N ASN A 207 36.50 -58.22 -3.14
CA ASN A 207 37.46 -59.07 -2.45
C ASN A 207 36.80 -60.06 -1.46
N ALA A 208 35.63 -59.71 -0.91
CA ALA A 208 34.83 -60.59 -0.04
C ALA A 208 33.94 -61.61 -0.80
N GLY A 209 34.00 -61.65 -2.15
CA GLY A 209 33.19 -62.54 -2.98
C GLY A 209 31.72 -62.12 -3.12
N GLN A 210 31.37 -60.88 -2.77
CA GLN A 210 30.01 -60.33 -2.81
C GLN A 210 29.74 -59.51 -4.09
N SER A 211 30.23 -59.98 -5.24
CA SER A 211 30.12 -59.25 -6.51
C SER A 211 28.68 -58.99 -6.97
N SER A 212 27.73 -59.85 -6.57
CA SER A 212 26.29 -59.63 -6.84
C SER A 212 25.72 -58.44 -6.06
N MET A 213 26.20 -58.18 -4.84
CA MET A 213 25.80 -57.04 -4.03
C MET A 213 26.35 -55.73 -4.62
N VAL A 214 27.58 -55.75 -5.15
CA VAL A 214 28.17 -54.60 -5.86
C VAL A 214 27.33 -54.21 -7.07
N LEU A 215 26.93 -55.18 -7.89
CA LEU A 215 26.05 -54.94 -9.05
C LEU A 215 24.69 -54.34 -8.64
N GLN A 216 24.09 -54.82 -7.55
CA GLN A 216 22.83 -54.28 -7.04
C GLN A 216 23.00 -52.84 -6.52
N CYS A 217 24.10 -52.54 -5.82
CA CYS A 217 24.41 -51.19 -5.37
C CYS A 217 24.64 -50.23 -6.55
N GLU A 218 25.43 -50.63 -7.55
CA GLU A 218 25.64 -49.82 -8.76
C GLU A 218 24.35 -49.58 -9.53
N GLN A 219 23.49 -50.59 -9.64
CA GLN A 219 22.18 -50.43 -10.29
C GLN A 219 21.31 -49.44 -9.51
N SER A 220 21.20 -49.60 -8.19
CA SER A 220 20.42 -48.70 -7.35
C SER A 220 20.95 -47.27 -7.36
N GLU A 221 22.27 -47.07 -7.39
CA GLU A 221 22.90 -45.75 -7.49
C GLU A 221 22.58 -45.09 -8.84
N ASN A 222 22.66 -45.83 -9.95
CA ASN A 222 22.28 -45.32 -11.26
C ASN A 222 20.77 -44.98 -11.33
N GLU A 223 19.89 -45.79 -10.72
CA GLU A 223 18.45 -45.50 -10.65
C GLU A 223 18.17 -44.21 -9.85
N VAL A 224 18.84 -44.01 -8.72
CA VAL A 224 18.73 -42.79 -7.91
C VAL A 224 19.28 -41.57 -8.66
N GLU A 225 20.42 -41.72 -9.36
CA GLU A 225 20.99 -40.65 -10.19
C GLU A 225 20.03 -40.23 -11.32
N GLN A 226 19.40 -41.19 -12.00
CA GLN A 226 18.38 -40.93 -13.02
C GLN A 226 17.15 -40.24 -12.44
N LEU A 227 16.63 -40.68 -11.29
CA LEU A 227 15.50 -40.05 -10.61
C LEU A 227 15.82 -38.63 -10.17
N LYS A 228 17.03 -38.37 -9.64
CA LYS A 228 17.51 -37.03 -9.28
C LYS A 228 17.54 -36.12 -10.51
N GLN A 229 18.10 -36.60 -11.63
CA GLN A 229 18.14 -35.84 -12.88
C GLN A 229 16.73 -35.53 -13.40
N GLN A 230 15.83 -36.52 -13.39
CA GLN A 230 14.45 -36.34 -13.82
C GLN A 230 13.70 -35.34 -12.92
N GLN A 231 13.85 -35.45 -11.60
CA GLN A 231 13.26 -34.51 -10.64
C GLN A 231 13.78 -33.09 -10.88
N THR A 232 15.09 -32.93 -11.11
CA THR A 232 15.70 -31.63 -11.38
C THR A 232 15.10 -31.02 -12.65
N VAL A 233 15.04 -31.77 -13.75
CA VAL A 233 14.45 -31.31 -15.02
C VAL A 233 12.98 -30.91 -14.85
N VAL A 234 12.18 -31.71 -14.15
CA VAL A 234 10.76 -31.40 -13.90
C VAL A 234 10.62 -30.16 -13.03
N THR A 235 11.42 -30.03 -11.97
CA THR A 235 11.40 -28.88 -11.07
C THR A 235 11.76 -27.60 -11.82
N THR A 236 12.82 -27.62 -12.64
CA THR A 236 13.22 -26.50 -13.49
C THR A 236 12.10 -26.11 -14.46
N LYS A 237 11.44 -27.09 -15.10
CA LYS A 237 10.27 -26.82 -15.97
C LYS A 237 9.11 -26.17 -15.22
N CYS A 238 8.79 -26.66 -14.01
CA CYS A 238 7.74 -26.07 -13.18
C CYS A 238 8.08 -24.62 -12.78
N LEU A 239 9.34 -24.33 -12.46
CA LEU A 239 9.78 -22.97 -12.16
C LEU A 239 9.72 -22.06 -13.38
N HIS A 240 10.08 -22.53 -14.57
CA HIS A 240 9.93 -21.75 -15.80
C HIS A 240 8.46 -21.44 -16.09
N LEU A 241 7.57 -22.43 -15.98
CA LEU A 241 6.12 -22.20 -16.12
C LEU A 241 5.60 -21.18 -15.11
N LEU A 242 6.11 -21.21 -13.88
CA LEU A 242 5.76 -20.24 -12.85
C LEU A 242 6.26 -18.82 -13.20
N GLN A 243 7.43 -18.70 -13.82
CA GLN A 243 7.94 -17.42 -14.34
C GLN A 243 7.16 -16.93 -15.54
N ASP A 244 6.78 -17.80 -16.46
CA ASP A 244 5.93 -17.44 -17.59
C ASP A 244 4.59 -16.90 -17.08
N TYR A 245 3.99 -17.57 -16.10
CA TYR A 245 2.79 -17.08 -15.41
C TYR A 245 3.03 -15.72 -14.76
N ALA A 246 4.13 -15.56 -14.00
CA ALA A 246 4.46 -14.29 -13.35
C ALA A 246 4.66 -13.16 -14.37
N ASN A 247 5.34 -13.42 -15.49
CA ASN A 247 5.58 -12.43 -16.54
C ASN A 247 4.26 -11.96 -17.18
N VAL A 248 3.33 -12.88 -17.44
CA VAL A 248 1.99 -12.53 -17.94
C VAL A 248 1.19 -11.78 -16.88
N TYR A 249 1.24 -12.24 -15.63
CA TYR A 249 0.57 -11.61 -14.50
C TYR A 249 1.02 -10.16 -14.29
N MET A 250 2.34 -9.90 -14.37
CA MET A 250 2.93 -8.57 -14.23
C MET A 250 2.57 -7.59 -15.36
N GLN A 251 1.84 -8.05 -16.38
CA GLN A 251 1.31 -7.21 -17.45
C GLN A 251 -0.21 -7.02 -17.33
N CYS A 252 -0.85 -7.68 -16.36
CA CYS A 252 -2.30 -7.64 -16.18
C CYS A 252 -2.69 -6.51 -15.22
N PRO A 253 -3.64 -5.62 -15.60
CA PRO A 253 -4.08 -4.55 -14.73
C PRO A 253 -4.65 -5.07 -13.39
N PRO A 254 -4.43 -4.36 -12.28
CA PRO A 254 -4.89 -4.77 -10.96
C PRO A 254 -6.41 -4.97 -10.89
N VAL A 255 -7.17 -4.22 -11.70
CA VAL A 255 -8.63 -4.32 -11.83
C VAL A 255 -9.12 -5.73 -12.18
N TYR A 256 -8.31 -6.54 -12.88
CA TYR A 256 -8.67 -7.92 -13.18
C TYR A 256 -8.66 -8.83 -11.95
N ARG A 257 -7.88 -8.50 -10.92
CA ARG A 257 -7.89 -9.25 -9.65
C ARG A 257 -9.23 -9.12 -8.95
N GLU A 258 -9.79 -7.91 -8.93
CA GLU A 258 -11.07 -7.61 -8.30
C GLU A 258 -12.25 -8.30 -9.01
N LYS A 259 -12.07 -8.67 -10.29
CA LYS A 259 -13.05 -9.46 -11.06
C LYS A 259 -12.99 -10.96 -10.79
N HIS A 260 -12.09 -11.44 -9.92
CA HIS A 260 -12.08 -12.85 -9.56
C HIS A 260 -13.26 -13.17 -8.61
N ARG A 261 -13.86 -14.35 -8.79
CA ARG A 261 -15.04 -14.83 -8.03
C ARG A 261 -14.93 -14.65 -6.51
N ILE A 262 -13.72 -14.81 -5.97
CA ILE A 262 -13.49 -14.75 -4.53
C ILE A 262 -13.66 -13.34 -3.96
N PHE A 263 -13.34 -12.30 -4.74
CA PHE A 263 -13.57 -10.91 -4.37
C PHE A 263 -15.06 -10.57 -4.44
N TYR A 264 -15.79 -11.10 -5.42
CA TYR A 264 -17.25 -10.99 -5.44
C TYR A 264 -17.89 -11.65 -4.22
N TYR A 265 -17.49 -12.87 -3.88
CA TYR A 265 -18.01 -13.58 -2.69
C TYR A 265 -17.70 -12.83 -1.41
N LEU A 266 -16.50 -12.26 -1.27
CA LEU A 266 -16.13 -11.42 -0.14
C LEU A 266 -17.03 -10.18 -0.05
N ASN A 267 -17.15 -9.42 -1.15
CA ASN A 267 -17.92 -8.18 -1.19
C ASN A 267 -19.42 -8.43 -0.95
N TRP A 268 -19.98 -9.47 -1.55
CA TRP A 268 -21.37 -9.86 -1.34
C TRP A 268 -21.63 -10.32 0.10
N SER A 269 -20.72 -11.12 0.68
CA SER A 269 -20.87 -11.58 2.06
C SER A 269 -20.84 -10.41 3.05
N LYS A 270 -19.90 -9.48 2.89
CA LYS A 270 -19.83 -8.24 3.69
C LYS A 270 -21.09 -7.38 3.52
N CYS A 271 -21.53 -7.18 2.28
CA CYS A 271 -22.73 -6.41 1.99
C CYS A 271 -23.99 -7.04 2.60
N LEU A 272 -24.14 -8.37 2.58
CA LEU A 272 -25.26 -9.08 3.22
C LEU A 272 -25.21 -9.01 4.76
N LEU A 273 -24.02 -8.99 5.36
CA LEU A 273 -23.86 -8.84 6.80
C LEU A 273 -24.23 -7.43 7.27
N ASP A 274 -23.85 -6.42 6.50
CA ASP A 274 -24.12 -5.00 6.77
C ASP A 274 -25.57 -4.62 6.47
N CYS A 275 -26.08 -5.04 5.31
CA CYS A 275 -27.42 -4.71 4.83
C CYS A 275 -28.44 -5.77 5.27
N LYS A 276 -29.15 -5.49 6.37
CA LYS A 276 -30.25 -6.35 6.86
C LYS A 276 -31.57 -6.11 6.09
N SER A 277 -31.50 -5.89 4.78
CA SER A 277 -32.68 -5.56 3.94
C SER A 277 -32.91 -6.59 2.85
N PHE A 278 -34.18 -6.87 2.55
CA PHE A 278 -34.57 -7.78 1.47
C PHE A 278 -34.05 -7.31 0.10
N ASN A 279 -34.11 -6.00 -0.16
CA ASN A 279 -33.65 -5.42 -1.43
C ASN A 279 -32.15 -5.65 -1.69
N ALA A 280 -31.33 -5.64 -0.64
CA ALA A 280 -29.89 -5.94 -0.76
C ALA A 280 -29.67 -7.41 -1.15
N CYS A 281 -30.40 -8.33 -0.53
CA CYS A 281 -30.36 -9.75 -0.90
C CYS A 281 -30.78 -9.99 -2.35
N GLU A 282 -31.84 -9.33 -2.81
CA GLU A 282 -32.32 -9.45 -4.19
C GLU A 282 -31.30 -8.89 -5.20
N SER A 283 -30.69 -7.74 -4.92
CA SER A 283 -29.64 -7.16 -5.77
C SER A 283 -28.43 -8.09 -5.89
N ILE A 284 -27.96 -8.66 -4.78
CA ILE A 284 -26.82 -9.59 -4.77
C ILE A 284 -27.16 -10.88 -5.51
N TYR A 285 -28.38 -11.40 -5.35
CA TYR A 285 -28.83 -12.57 -6.10
C TYR A 285 -28.88 -12.32 -7.61
N GLN A 286 -29.30 -11.13 -8.05
CA GLN A 286 -29.26 -10.75 -9.47
C GLN A 286 -27.82 -10.68 -9.99
N GLN A 287 -26.90 -10.08 -9.23
CA GLN A 287 -25.48 -10.03 -9.59
C GLN A 287 -24.86 -11.44 -9.68
N PHE A 288 -25.21 -12.32 -8.75
CA PHE A 288 -24.79 -13.73 -8.77
C PHE A 288 -25.30 -14.46 -10.02
N CYS A 289 -26.56 -14.28 -10.39
CA CYS A 289 -27.13 -14.86 -11.60
C CYS A 289 -26.42 -14.35 -12.87
N ALA A 290 -26.18 -13.03 -12.97
CA ALA A 290 -25.48 -12.43 -14.11
C ALA A 290 -24.03 -12.95 -14.25
N LEU A 291 -23.35 -13.12 -13.12
CA LEU A 291 -22.00 -13.70 -13.09
C LEU A 291 -22.00 -15.16 -13.58
N LEU A 292 -22.98 -15.97 -13.19
CA LEU A 292 -23.13 -17.34 -13.70
C LEU A 292 -23.44 -17.39 -15.20
N GLU A 293 -24.25 -16.46 -15.72
CA GLU A 293 -24.54 -16.37 -17.16
C GLU A 293 -23.28 -16.00 -17.96
N THR A 294 -22.45 -15.12 -17.42
CA THR A 294 -21.16 -14.75 -18.03
C THR A 294 -20.25 -15.97 -18.18
N PHE A 295 -20.24 -16.89 -17.21
CA PHE A 295 -19.46 -18.14 -17.30
C PHE A 295 -20.06 -19.19 -18.25
N LYS A 296 -21.37 -19.15 -18.49
CA LYS A 296 -22.04 -20.03 -19.46
C LYS A 296 -21.82 -19.57 -20.90
N ALA A 297 -21.50 -18.30 -21.11
CA ALA A 297 -21.23 -17.77 -22.44
C ALA A 297 -19.96 -18.40 -23.03
N THR A 298 -20.10 -19.13 -24.14
CA THR A 298 -18.98 -19.73 -24.89
C THR A 298 -18.17 -18.71 -25.71
N ALA A 299 -18.73 -17.52 -25.92
CA ALA A 299 -18.12 -16.45 -26.72
C ALA A 299 -16.73 -15.96 -26.22
N PRO A 300 -16.53 -15.66 -24.92
CA PRO A 300 -15.21 -15.27 -24.40
C PRO A 300 -14.18 -16.40 -24.47
N VAL A 301 -14.57 -17.66 -24.24
CA VAL A 301 -13.66 -18.81 -24.34
C VAL A 301 -13.19 -19.00 -25.79
N LYS A 302 -14.09 -18.84 -26.76
CA LYS A 302 -13.75 -18.95 -28.18
C LYS A 302 -12.78 -17.85 -28.63
N HIS A 303 -13.01 -16.60 -28.23
CA HIS A 303 -12.09 -15.48 -28.53
C HIS A 303 -10.72 -15.68 -27.88
N VAL A 304 -10.67 -16.16 -26.64
CA VAL A 304 -9.39 -16.45 -25.95
C VAL A 304 -8.65 -17.60 -26.65
N MET A 305 -9.36 -18.64 -27.10
CA MET A 305 -8.76 -19.74 -27.87
C MET A 305 -8.28 -19.29 -29.26
N GLU A 306 -9.06 -18.50 -29.98
CA GLU A 306 -8.68 -17.93 -31.28
C GLU A 306 -7.45 -17.02 -31.13
N PHE A 307 -7.45 -16.15 -30.11
CA PHE A 307 -6.31 -15.29 -29.79
C PHE A 307 -5.07 -16.11 -29.41
N ALA A 308 -5.20 -17.11 -28.53
CA ALA A 308 -4.10 -17.98 -28.13
C ALA A 308 -3.54 -18.78 -29.32
N TYR A 309 -4.41 -19.22 -30.24
CA TYR A 309 -3.99 -19.90 -31.46
C TYR A 309 -3.19 -18.96 -32.39
N HIS A 310 -3.66 -17.73 -32.59
CA HIS A 310 -2.94 -16.71 -33.34
C HIS A 310 -1.58 -16.37 -32.71
N LEU A 311 -1.54 -16.25 -31.39
CA LEU A 311 -0.32 -15.95 -30.65
C LEU A 311 0.68 -17.10 -30.74
N ASN A 312 0.20 -18.36 -30.70
CA ASN A 312 1.03 -19.54 -30.91
C ASN A 312 1.54 -19.62 -32.36
N LEU A 313 0.73 -19.27 -33.37
CA LEU A 313 1.18 -19.14 -34.75
C LEU A 313 2.33 -18.13 -34.87
N GLN A 314 2.15 -16.93 -34.32
CA GLN A 314 3.21 -15.91 -34.32
C GLN A 314 4.44 -16.34 -33.52
N LEU A 315 4.26 -17.04 -32.39
CA LEU A 315 5.37 -17.57 -31.60
C LEU A 315 6.16 -18.62 -32.40
N ASN A 316 5.50 -19.49 -33.14
CA ASN A 316 6.17 -20.49 -33.98
C ASN A 316 6.88 -19.84 -35.17
N GLU A 317 6.25 -18.85 -35.82
CA GLU A 317 6.88 -18.06 -36.89
C GLU A 317 8.14 -17.35 -36.37
N THR A 318 8.04 -16.63 -35.25
CA THR A 318 9.18 -15.93 -34.64
C THR A 318 10.25 -16.90 -34.15
N THR A 319 9.88 -18.04 -33.56
CA THR A 319 10.83 -19.09 -33.15
C THR A 319 11.57 -19.65 -34.36
N SER A 320 10.88 -19.87 -35.49
CA SER A 320 11.53 -20.31 -36.73
C SER A 320 12.49 -19.25 -37.28
N VAL A 321 12.11 -17.97 -37.24
CA VAL A 321 12.99 -16.87 -37.65
C VAL A 321 14.20 -16.78 -36.73
N VAL A 322 14.02 -16.87 -35.41
CA VAL A 322 15.11 -16.85 -34.43
C VAL A 322 16.03 -18.06 -34.59
N ALA A 323 15.49 -19.26 -34.86
CA ALA A 323 16.29 -20.45 -35.13
C ALA A 323 17.16 -20.27 -36.38
N ASN A 324 16.58 -19.73 -37.46
CA ASN A 324 17.32 -19.40 -38.68
C ASN A 324 18.41 -18.35 -38.41
N MET A 325 18.08 -17.27 -37.70
CA MET A 325 19.03 -16.23 -37.31
C MET A 325 20.14 -16.77 -36.40
N PHE A 326 19.82 -17.70 -35.49
CA PHE A 326 20.81 -18.35 -34.63
C PHE A 326 21.75 -19.26 -35.44
N GLU A 327 21.22 -19.95 -36.44
CA GLU A 327 22.03 -20.73 -37.40
C GLU A 327 22.94 -19.81 -38.23
N GLU A 328 22.45 -18.64 -38.66
CA GLU A 328 23.26 -17.62 -39.33
C GLU A 328 24.33 -17.03 -38.42
N VAL A 329 24.00 -16.70 -37.17
CA VAL A 329 24.95 -16.20 -36.17
C VAL A 329 26.01 -17.24 -35.82
N THR A 330 25.67 -18.53 -35.74
CA THR A 330 26.65 -19.60 -35.51
C THR A 330 27.60 -19.75 -36.70
N LYS A 331 27.09 -19.71 -37.93
CA LYS A 331 27.92 -19.63 -39.15
C LYS A 331 28.81 -18.37 -39.15
N LEU A 332 28.28 -17.24 -38.70
CA LEU A 332 29.02 -15.99 -38.60
C LEU A 332 30.11 -16.04 -37.52
N LYS A 333 29.90 -16.71 -36.38
CA LYS A 333 30.94 -16.86 -35.33
C LYS A 333 32.18 -17.59 -35.85
N GLU A 334 31.99 -18.64 -36.63
CA GLU A 334 33.10 -19.34 -37.30
C GLU A 334 33.82 -18.40 -38.27
N SER A 335 33.04 -17.63 -39.05
CA SER A 335 33.57 -16.63 -39.99
C SER A 335 34.26 -15.43 -39.31
N PHE A 336 33.86 -15.05 -38.10
CA PHE A 336 34.43 -13.92 -37.37
C PHE A 336 35.88 -14.22 -36.98
N SER A 337 36.15 -15.45 -36.52
CA SER A 337 37.52 -15.89 -36.20
C SER A 337 38.45 -15.86 -37.42
N ILE A 338 37.90 -16.11 -38.61
CA ILE A 338 38.64 -16.07 -39.89
C ILE A 338 38.81 -14.61 -40.33
N THR A 339 37.75 -13.81 -40.23
CA THR A 339 37.74 -12.39 -40.63
C THR A 339 38.69 -11.57 -39.76
N GLU A 340 38.74 -11.82 -38.45
CA GLU A 340 39.67 -11.18 -37.53
C GLU A 340 41.14 -11.55 -37.85
N LYS A 341 41.41 -12.81 -38.20
CA LYS A 341 42.74 -13.22 -38.69
C LYS A 341 43.11 -12.54 -40.00
N VAL A 342 42.19 -12.49 -40.96
CA VAL A 342 42.40 -11.81 -42.25
C VAL A 342 42.63 -10.31 -42.04
N TYR A 343 41.87 -9.68 -41.16
CA TYR A 343 42.00 -8.27 -40.80
C TYR A 343 43.37 -7.99 -40.18
N ASN A 344 43.78 -8.77 -39.18
CA ASN A 344 45.09 -8.63 -38.53
C ASN A 344 46.24 -8.89 -39.52
N ASN A 345 46.10 -9.86 -40.42
CA ASN A 345 47.08 -10.12 -41.47
C ASN A 345 47.17 -8.94 -42.47
N ALA A 346 46.04 -8.37 -42.89
CA ALA A 346 46.02 -7.17 -43.73
C ALA A 346 46.68 -5.98 -43.02
N LYS A 347 46.39 -5.80 -41.72
CA LYS A 347 47.00 -4.77 -40.87
C LYS A 347 48.52 -4.90 -40.79
N MET A 348 49.03 -6.13 -40.67
CA MET A 348 50.47 -6.42 -40.69
C MET A 348 51.07 -6.22 -42.08
N ALA A 349 50.40 -6.64 -43.14
CA ALA A 349 50.85 -6.49 -44.53
C ALA A 349 50.98 -5.01 -44.91
N VAL A 350 49.98 -4.18 -44.58
CA VAL A 350 50.05 -2.74 -44.82
C VAL A 350 51.15 -2.10 -43.95
N SER A 351 51.34 -2.53 -42.71
CA SER A 351 52.45 -2.05 -41.87
C SER A 351 53.82 -2.40 -42.45
N SER A 352 53.96 -3.60 -43.03
CA SER A 352 55.18 -4.06 -43.71
C SER A 352 55.44 -3.27 -45.00
N PHE A 353 54.41 -3.05 -45.81
CA PHE A 353 54.48 -2.22 -47.02
C PHE A 353 54.97 -0.80 -46.72
N LEU A 354 54.43 -0.18 -45.67
CA LEU A 354 54.81 1.18 -45.25
C LEU A 354 56.26 1.27 -44.76
N ARG A 355 56.82 0.18 -44.21
CA ARG A 355 58.24 0.14 -43.76
C ARG A 355 59.21 -0.10 -44.92
N ASN A 356 58.79 -0.84 -45.93
CA ASN A 356 59.70 -1.30 -47.00
C ASN A 356 59.70 -0.37 -48.23
N GLU A 357 58.62 0.37 -48.48
CA GLU A 357 58.48 1.23 -49.67
C GLU A 357 58.70 2.72 -49.36
N LYS A 358 59.58 3.38 -50.13
CA LYS A 358 59.96 4.80 -49.91
C LYS A 358 58.80 5.80 -50.07
N ASP A 359 57.83 5.51 -50.93
CA ASP A 359 56.63 6.33 -51.14
C ASP A 359 55.33 5.65 -50.65
N GLY A 360 55.44 4.55 -49.89
CA GLY A 360 54.28 3.78 -49.43
C GLY A 360 53.26 4.60 -48.63
N LEU A 361 53.74 5.58 -47.85
CA LEU A 361 52.89 6.48 -47.07
C LEU A 361 52.09 7.46 -47.93
N LYS A 362 52.65 7.95 -49.04
CA LYS A 362 51.91 8.80 -50.00
C LYS A 362 50.86 7.98 -50.73
N ALA A 363 51.20 6.77 -51.14
CA ALA A 363 50.25 5.83 -51.75
C ALA A 363 49.08 5.51 -50.80
N LEU A 364 49.36 5.24 -49.52
CA LEU A 364 48.32 5.00 -48.53
C LEU A 364 47.42 6.23 -48.32
N LYS A 365 47.99 7.44 -48.21
CA LYS A 365 47.22 8.68 -48.10
C LYS A 365 46.26 8.86 -49.28
N TYR A 366 46.70 8.55 -50.49
CA TYR A 366 45.86 8.62 -51.69
C TYR A 366 44.71 7.60 -51.64
N ILE A 367 44.99 6.36 -51.22
CA ILE A 367 43.96 5.32 -51.05
C ILE A 367 42.94 5.72 -49.97
N VAL A 368 43.41 6.20 -48.83
CA VAL A 368 42.54 6.69 -47.74
C VAL A 368 41.67 7.84 -48.24
N LEU A 369 42.22 8.78 -49.02
CA LEU A 369 41.45 9.87 -49.59
C LEU A 369 40.36 9.40 -50.57
N ILE A 370 40.67 8.42 -51.43
CA ILE A 370 39.68 7.80 -52.33
C ILE A 370 38.54 7.16 -51.52
N GLU A 371 38.88 6.38 -50.49
CA GLU A 371 37.88 5.70 -49.70
C GLU A 371 37.05 6.69 -48.86
N LEU A 372 37.65 7.72 -48.27
CA LEU A 372 36.92 8.79 -47.58
C LEU A 372 35.96 9.53 -48.52
N CYS A 373 36.35 9.83 -49.76
CA CYS A 373 35.47 10.41 -50.76
C CYS A 373 34.27 9.51 -51.08
N LYS A 374 34.48 8.19 -51.15
CA LYS A 374 33.42 7.20 -51.34
C LYS A 374 32.48 7.14 -50.13
N GLN A 375 33.01 7.10 -48.91
CA GLN A 375 32.21 7.13 -47.69
C GLN A 375 31.37 8.41 -47.61
N ASN A 376 31.96 9.57 -47.96
CA ASN A 376 31.24 10.85 -47.99
C ASN A 376 30.09 10.85 -49.01
N LYS A 377 30.31 10.24 -50.19
CA LYS A 377 29.24 10.07 -51.19
C LYS A 377 28.09 9.22 -50.65
N ASP A 378 28.41 8.14 -49.94
CA ASP A 378 27.40 7.26 -49.34
C ASP A 378 26.62 8.00 -48.24
N PHE A 379 27.28 8.79 -47.39
CA PHE A 379 26.62 9.67 -46.40
C PHE A 379 25.66 10.68 -47.05
N LEU A 380 26.07 11.35 -48.13
CA LEU A 380 25.21 12.30 -48.85
C LEU A 380 23.98 11.61 -49.47
N ASN A 381 24.14 10.39 -50.00
CA ASN A 381 23.01 9.61 -50.53
C ASN A 381 22.02 9.22 -49.42
N SER A 382 22.55 8.90 -48.25
CA SER A 382 21.78 8.64 -47.04
C SER A 382 21.00 9.88 -46.58
N GLU A 383 21.65 11.04 -46.53
CA GLU A 383 21.01 12.31 -46.18
C GLU A 383 19.90 12.71 -47.16
N LEU A 384 20.16 12.56 -48.47
CA LEU A 384 19.15 12.77 -49.51
C LEU A 384 17.95 11.82 -49.36
N SER A 385 18.20 10.57 -48.95
CA SER A 385 17.14 9.59 -48.66
C SER A 385 16.30 10.00 -47.44
N ILE A 386 16.90 10.59 -46.40
CA ILE A 386 16.17 11.12 -45.23
C ILE A 386 15.29 12.31 -45.66
N SER A 387 15.88 13.26 -46.38
CA SER A 387 15.18 14.48 -46.84
C SER A 387 13.96 14.16 -47.70
N ARG A 388 14.06 13.14 -48.57
CA ARG A 388 12.95 12.68 -49.42
C ARG A 388 11.80 12.02 -48.65
N ASN A 389 12.06 11.53 -47.43
CA ASN A 389 11.08 10.83 -46.60
C ASN A 389 10.45 11.72 -45.51
N ASN A 390 10.44 13.05 -45.70
CA ASN A 390 9.89 14.03 -44.74
C ASN A 390 10.41 13.82 -43.30
N ASN A 391 11.70 13.52 -43.13
CA ASN A 391 12.34 13.31 -41.82
C ASN A 391 11.76 12.16 -40.98
N LEU A 392 11.01 11.22 -41.58
CA LEU A 392 10.55 10.00 -40.90
C LEU A 392 11.68 8.96 -40.81
N ILE A 393 12.66 9.24 -39.95
CA ILE A 393 13.87 8.43 -39.74
C ILE A 393 13.55 6.96 -39.38
N PHE A 394 12.41 6.71 -38.72
CA PHE A 394 11.99 5.38 -38.30
C PHE A 394 11.59 4.44 -39.45
N LYS A 395 11.24 4.98 -40.63
CA LYS A 395 10.90 4.17 -41.82
C LYS A 395 12.08 3.89 -42.74
N LEU A 396 13.26 4.40 -42.41
CA LEU A 396 14.46 4.24 -43.21
C LEU A 396 15.11 2.90 -42.88
N VAL A 397 15.02 2.01 -43.85
CA VAL A 397 15.68 0.71 -43.86
C VAL A 397 16.99 0.83 -44.63
N SER A 398 18.04 0.19 -44.13
CA SER A 398 19.37 0.12 -44.75
C SER A 398 19.25 -0.30 -46.21
N GLN A 399 20.02 0.38 -47.07
CA GLN A 399 20.03 0.11 -48.51
C GLN A 399 20.62 -1.27 -48.86
N LYS A 400 21.28 -1.93 -47.90
CA LYS A 400 22.06 -3.15 -48.16
C LYS A 400 21.68 -4.37 -47.33
N GLY A 401 20.82 -4.24 -46.31
CA GLY A 401 20.62 -5.34 -45.36
C GLY A 401 19.27 -5.45 -44.66
N GLY A 402 18.35 -4.48 -44.80
CA GLY A 402 17.10 -4.54 -44.03
C GLY A 402 17.21 -3.99 -42.59
N ASP A 403 18.41 -3.64 -42.14
CA ASP A 403 18.68 -3.11 -40.79
C ASP A 403 18.31 -1.62 -40.67
N TRP A 404 18.34 -1.07 -39.45
CA TRP A 404 17.96 0.33 -39.24
C TRP A 404 19.06 1.28 -39.75
N PHE A 405 18.65 2.43 -40.27
CA PHE A 405 19.55 3.44 -40.85
C PHE A 405 20.75 3.85 -39.96
N LEU A 406 20.60 3.80 -38.63
CA LEU A 406 21.71 4.12 -37.72
C LEU A 406 22.87 3.13 -37.81
N ASP A 407 22.59 1.87 -38.14
CA ASP A 407 23.60 0.83 -38.27
C ASP A 407 24.53 1.12 -39.47
N ASP A 408 23.96 1.61 -40.57
CA ASP A 408 24.72 2.10 -41.72
C ASP A 408 25.60 3.30 -41.33
N LEU A 409 25.06 4.30 -40.63
CA LEU A 409 25.82 5.47 -40.16
C LEU A 409 26.97 5.08 -39.25
N MET A 410 26.71 4.15 -38.33
CA MET A 410 27.70 3.61 -37.41
C MET A 410 28.81 2.85 -38.17
N TRP A 411 28.45 2.05 -39.16
CA TRP A 411 29.40 1.34 -40.02
C TRP A 411 30.29 2.31 -40.80
N HIS A 412 29.70 3.30 -41.48
CA HIS A 412 30.43 4.31 -42.23
C HIS A 412 31.35 5.14 -41.31
N SER A 413 30.85 5.56 -40.15
CA SER A 413 31.60 6.35 -39.18
C SER A 413 32.78 5.58 -38.58
N ASN A 414 32.59 4.30 -38.22
CA ASN A 414 33.68 3.46 -37.72
C ASN A 414 34.76 3.23 -38.78
N ASN A 415 34.38 3.00 -40.04
CA ASN A 415 35.32 2.87 -41.15
C ASN A 415 36.15 4.14 -41.36
N ILE A 416 35.51 5.31 -41.35
CA ILE A 416 36.19 6.60 -41.46
C ILE A 416 37.23 6.78 -40.34
N VAL A 417 36.85 6.48 -39.08
CA VAL A 417 37.77 6.57 -37.95
C VAL A 417 38.93 5.59 -38.07
N GLU A 418 38.69 4.36 -38.55
CA GLU A 418 39.75 3.36 -38.74
C GLU A 418 40.71 3.77 -39.86
N TYR A 419 40.19 4.23 -41.01
CA TYR A 419 41.01 4.71 -42.14
C TYR A 419 41.86 5.93 -41.79
N ILE A 420 41.35 6.81 -40.93
CA ILE A 420 42.08 8.01 -40.48
C ILE A 420 43.09 7.66 -39.38
N THR A 421 42.75 6.72 -38.49
CA THR A 421 43.61 6.34 -37.35
C THR A 421 44.80 5.49 -37.79
N TYR A 422 44.64 4.70 -38.84
CA TYR A 422 45.68 3.77 -39.30
C TYR A 422 46.98 4.47 -39.81
N PRO A 423 46.92 5.54 -40.63
CA PRO A 423 48.09 6.38 -40.95
C PRO A 423 48.61 7.19 -39.75
N PHE A 424 47.73 7.56 -38.81
CA PHE A 424 48.06 8.37 -37.62
C PHE A 424 48.97 7.62 -36.65
N LEU A 425 48.76 6.31 -36.47
CA LEU A 425 49.56 5.45 -35.59
C LEU A 425 51.03 5.29 -36.02
N GLN A 426 51.38 5.64 -37.26
CA GLN A 426 52.75 5.53 -37.77
C GLN A 426 53.53 6.84 -37.80
N GLN A 427 52.86 8.00 -37.64
CA GLN A 427 53.52 9.30 -37.57
C GLN A 427 53.57 9.77 -36.11
N ASN A 428 54.73 9.64 -35.47
CA ASN A 428 54.93 10.18 -34.11
C ASN A 428 54.86 11.72 -34.05
N HIS A 429 54.86 12.43 -35.18
CA HIS A 429 54.73 13.88 -35.24
C HIS A 429 53.88 14.31 -36.44
N ILE A 430 52.67 14.79 -36.16
CA ILE A 430 51.82 15.55 -37.09
C ILE A 430 51.92 17.01 -36.65
N GLU A 431 52.50 17.86 -37.49
CA GLU A 431 52.70 19.29 -37.20
C GLU A 431 51.47 20.15 -37.54
N ASP A 432 50.51 19.61 -38.31
CA ASP A 432 49.32 20.34 -38.76
C ASP A 432 48.18 20.31 -37.72
N LYS A 433 47.99 21.43 -37.04
CA LYS A 433 46.94 21.63 -36.04
C LYS A 433 45.52 21.50 -36.62
N MET A 434 45.30 21.95 -37.85
CA MET A 434 43.97 21.90 -38.50
C MET A 434 43.56 20.45 -38.77
N PHE A 435 44.52 19.66 -39.24
CA PHE A 435 44.30 18.24 -39.48
C PHE A 435 43.98 17.48 -38.18
N VAL A 436 44.75 17.72 -37.10
CA VAL A 436 44.49 17.10 -35.79
C VAL A 436 43.10 17.47 -35.25
N GLN A 437 42.67 18.73 -35.43
CA GLN A 437 41.33 19.17 -35.06
C GLN A 437 40.24 18.46 -35.86
N ALA A 438 40.42 18.29 -37.18
CA ALA A 438 39.48 17.56 -38.02
C ALA A 438 39.35 16.08 -37.59
N VAL A 439 40.47 15.40 -37.30
CA VAL A 439 40.46 14.01 -36.80
C VAL A 439 39.72 13.90 -35.46
N ASN A 440 39.95 14.84 -34.54
CA ASN A 440 39.24 14.88 -33.26
C ASN A 440 37.74 15.14 -33.44
N GLY A 441 37.37 16.01 -34.38
CA GLY A 441 35.96 16.23 -34.77
C GLY A 441 35.30 14.95 -35.28
N MET A 442 35.96 14.21 -36.18
CA MET A 442 35.44 12.93 -36.69
C MET A 442 35.31 11.87 -35.59
N ARG A 443 36.25 11.81 -34.65
CA ARG A 443 36.14 10.93 -33.47
C ARG A 443 34.98 11.33 -32.56
N ALA A 444 34.76 12.63 -32.34
CA ALA A 444 33.63 13.12 -31.56
C ALA A 444 32.30 12.74 -32.21
N VAL A 445 32.16 12.91 -33.53
CA VAL A 445 30.98 12.49 -34.29
C VAL A 445 30.76 10.97 -34.18
N ASN A 446 31.82 10.16 -34.30
CA ASN A 446 31.70 8.72 -34.12
C ASN A 446 31.22 8.33 -32.71
N ASN A 447 31.68 9.04 -31.68
CA ASN A 447 31.22 8.80 -30.32
C ASN A 447 29.73 9.16 -30.15
N VAL A 448 29.26 10.23 -30.82
CA VAL A 448 27.82 10.57 -30.82
C VAL A 448 26.99 9.45 -31.43
N TYR A 449 27.40 8.88 -32.58
CA TYR A 449 26.68 7.75 -33.17
C TYR A 449 26.72 6.51 -32.29
N LYS A 450 27.85 6.24 -31.62
CA LYS A 450 27.94 5.14 -30.65
C LYS A 450 26.97 5.31 -29.49
N SER A 451 26.94 6.49 -28.89
CA SER A 451 26.00 6.80 -27.81
C SER A 451 24.55 6.73 -28.27
N LEU A 452 24.24 7.19 -29.49
CA LEU A 452 22.88 7.10 -30.03
C LEU A 452 22.44 5.65 -30.26
N HIS A 453 23.34 4.81 -30.78
CA HIS A 453 23.07 3.39 -30.98
C HIS A 453 22.86 2.66 -29.65
N GLU A 454 23.66 2.99 -28.63
CA GLU A 454 23.47 2.47 -27.27
C GLU A 454 22.14 2.91 -26.67
N ILE A 455 21.75 4.19 -26.83
CA ILE A 455 20.45 4.69 -26.38
C ILE A 455 19.32 3.97 -27.10
N TYR A 456 19.42 3.77 -28.41
CA TYR A 456 18.41 3.05 -29.19
C TYR A 456 18.24 1.61 -28.69
N TYR A 457 19.35 0.91 -28.46
CA TYR A 457 19.34 -0.44 -27.90
C TYR A 457 18.70 -0.48 -26.51
N ASN A 458 19.13 0.40 -25.60
CA ASN A 458 18.59 0.49 -24.24
C ASN A 458 17.12 0.90 -24.23
N PHE A 459 16.69 1.73 -25.19
CA PHE A 459 15.30 2.13 -25.31
C PHE A 459 14.41 0.93 -25.63
N HIS A 460 14.78 0.12 -26.63
CA HIS A 460 13.99 -1.03 -27.04
C HIS A 460 14.04 -2.20 -26.05
N THR A 461 15.16 -2.38 -25.35
CA THR A 461 15.35 -3.53 -24.45
C THR A 461 14.95 -3.29 -23.01
N ILE A 462 15.01 -2.03 -22.54
CA ILE A 462 14.79 -1.69 -21.13
C ILE A 462 13.69 -0.64 -21.00
N ILE A 463 13.88 0.55 -21.58
CA ILE A 463 13.03 1.71 -21.29
C ILE A 463 11.59 1.46 -21.74
N LEU A 464 11.39 1.04 -22.98
CA LEU A 464 10.06 0.83 -23.55
C LEU A 464 9.32 -0.33 -22.85
N PRO A 465 9.90 -1.53 -22.67
CA PRO A 465 9.25 -2.62 -21.95
C PRO A 465 8.87 -2.26 -20.50
N GLU A 466 9.79 -1.66 -19.73
CA GLU A 466 9.51 -1.29 -18.34
C GLU A 466 8.50 -0.15 -18.25
N SER A 467 8.55 0.83 -19.15
CA SER A 467 7.54 1.90 -19.19
C SER A 467 6.14 1.33 -19.48
N MET A 468 6.03 0.44 -20.47
CA MET A 468 4.76 -0.22 -20.80
C MET A 468 4.22 -1.03 -19.62
N LYS A 469 5.07 -1.82 -18.97
CA LYS A 469 4.73 -2.60 -17.78
C LYS A 469 4.19 -1.72 -16.64
N LYS A 470 4.88 -0.60 -16.35
CA LYS A 470 4.47 0.34 -15.29
C LYS A 470 3.15 1.04 -15.60
N ILE A 471 2.91 1.37 -16.88
CA ILE A 471 1.64 1.95 -17.34
C ILE A 471 0.49 0.93 -17.20
N LEU A 472 0.70 -0.31 -17.67
CA LEU A 472 -0.32 -1.38 -17.60
C LEU A 472 -0.67 -1.77 -16.16
N ASN A 473 0.30 -1.72 -15.25
CA ASN A 473 0.10 -1.99 -13.82
C ASN A 473 -0.49 -0.80 -13.06
N GLU A 474 -0.78 0.32 -13.74
CA GLU A 474 -1.32 1.54 -13.14
C GLU A 474 -0.44 2.04 -11.98
N GLU A 475 0.88 2.02 -12.14
CA GLU A 475 1.80 2.44 -11.07
C GLU A 475 1.50 3.91 -10.69
N PRO A 476 1.18 4.20 -9.39
CA PRO A 476 0.68 5.52 -9.00
C PRO A 476 1.62 6.67 -9.38
N SER A 477 2.93 6.45 -9.26
CA SER A 477 3.98 7.41 -9.59
C SER A 477 3.99 7.77 -11.08
N VAL A 478 3.83 6.76 -11.95
CA VAL A 478 3.88 6.91 -13.41
C VAL A 478 2.59 7.52 -13.93
N ILE A 479 1.44 7.06 -13.43
CA ILE A 479 0.14 7.66 -13.79
C ILE A 479 0.08 9.13 -13.36
N HIS A 480 0.62 9.46 -12.18
CA HIS A 480 0.72 10.85 -11.74
C HIS A 480 1.63 11.67 -12.66
N MET A 481 2.80 11.15 -13.03
CA MET A 481 3.70 11.82 -13.98
C MET A 481 3.03 12.05 -15.35
N ILE A 482 2.32 11.05 -15.88
CA ILE A 482 1.60 11.17 -17.16
C ILE A 482 0.48 12.21 -17.05
N THR A 483 -0.26 12.24 -15.95
CA THR A 483 -1.31 13.24 -15.73
C THR A 483 -0.73 14.64 -15.60
N GLU A 484 0.39 14.83 -14.89
CA GLU A 484 1.11 16.10 -14.82
C GLU A 484 1.61 16.57 -16.20
N ILE A 485 2.18 15.67 -17.00
CA ILE A 485 2.63 15.99 -18.36
C ILE A 485 1.43 16.38 -19.24
N ASN A 486 0.32 15.63 -19.16
CA ASN A 486 -0.89 15.96 -19.90
C ASN A 486 -1.48 17.30 -19.46
N ASN A 487 -1.48 17.60 -18.16
CA ASN A 487 -1.92 18.88 -17.62
C ASN A 487 -1.02 20.02 -18.12
N LEU A 488 0.30 19.79 -18.20
CA LEU A 488 1.25 20.75 -18.76
C LEU A 488 0.98 20.98 -20.25
N ILE A 489 0.79 19.92 -21.05
CA ILE A 489 0.43 20.04 -22.47
C ILE A 489 -0.87 20.84 -22.64
N LEU A 490 -1.90 20.53 -21.84
CA LEU A 490 -3.18 21.25 -21.86
C LEU A 490 -3.02 22.71 -21.44
N SER A 491 -2.10 23.02 -20.53
CA SER A 491 -1.86 24.38 -20.04
C SER A 491 -1.24 25.32 -21.10
N VAL A 492 -0.53 24.77 -22.09
CA VAL A 492 0.10 25.54 -23.16
C VAL A 492 -0.92 26.01 -24.21
N GLY A 493 -2.12 25.38 -24.26
CA GLY A 493 -3.22 25.79 -25.12
C GLY A 493 -3.03 25.51 -26.61
N SER A 494 -1.92 24.89 -27.01
CA SER A 494 -1.63 24.41 -28.36
C SER A 494 -1.30 22.92 -28.33
N SER A 495 -1.70 22.19 -29.37
CA SER A 495 -1.42 20.76 -29.44
C SER A 495 0.07 20.50 -29.68
N LEU A 496 0.60 19.38 -29.16
CA LEU A 496 2.00 18.99 -29.38
C LEU A 496 2.40 18.99 -30.88
N PRO A 497 1.55 18.53 -31.82
CA PRO A 497 1.84 18.64 -33.26
C PRO A 497 1.96 20.08 -33.76
N GLU A 498 1.15 21.02 -33.23
CA GLU A 498 1.24 22.45 -33.59
C GLU A 498 2.54 23.09 -33.06
N LEU A 499 2.97 22.69 -31.86
CA LEU A 499 4.26 23.11 -31.32
C LEU A 499 5.44 22.58 -32.14
N VAL A 500 5.41 21.30 -32.52
CA VAL A 500 6.44 20.69 -33.38
C VAL A 500 6.49 21.38 -34.72
N THR A 501 5.35 21.61 -35.39
CA THR A 501 5.32 22.31 -36.68
C THR A 501 5.78 23.75 -36.58
N HIS A 502 5.48 24.46 -35.48
CA HIS A 502 5.99 25.81 -35.25
C HIS A 502 7.51 25.83 -35.02
N LEU A 503 8.04 24.88 -34.24
CA LEU A 503 9.47 24.69 -34.02
C LEU A 503 10.19 24.31 -35.31
N GLU A 504 9.64 23.40 -36.11
CA GLU A 504 10.18 23.02 -37.41
C GLU A 504 10.22 24.23 -38.35
N LYS A 505 9.17 25.06 -38.37
CA LYS A 505 9.12 26.30 -39.15
C LYS A 505 10.18 27.29 -38.67
N GLN A 506 10.33 27.48 -37.36
CA GLN A 506 11.35 28.37 -36.79
C GLN A 506 12.78 27.87 -37.08
N LEU A 507 13.04 26.58 -36.89
CA LEU A 507 14.32 25.95 -37.24
C LEU A 507 14.63 26.10 -38.72
N THR A 508 13.63 25.91 -39.58
CA THR A 508 13.77 26.10 -41.03
C THR A 508 14.09 27.56 -41.38
N CYS A 509 13.44 28.53 -40.74
CA CYS A 509 13.76 29.95 -40.90
C CYS A 509 15.18 30.28 -40.41
N ILE A 510 15.61 29.72 -39.28
CA ILE A 510 16.97 29.91 -38.74
C ILE A 510 18.03 29.31 -39.68
N VAL A 511 17.80 28.08 -40.16
CA VAL A 511 18.73 27.39 -41.09
C VAL A 511 18.81 28.10 -42.44
N MET A 512 17.71 28.71 -42.90
CA MET A 512 17.67 29.48 -44.14
C MET A 512 18.03 30.97 -43.97
N GLU A 513 18.48 31.41 -42.79
CA GLU A 513 18.77 32.82 -42.46
C GLU A 513 17.62 33.79 -42.81
N MET A 514 16.38 33.34 -42.67
CA MET A 514 15.18 34.14 -42.91
C MET A 514 14.66 34.74 -41.60
N GLU A 515 14.24 36.02 -41.64
CA GLU A 515 13.60 36.66 -40.49
C GLU A 515 12.31 35.92 -40.09
N VAL A 516 12.23 35.51 -38.82
CA VAL A 516 11.06 34.84 -38.24
C VAL A 516 9.99 35.90 -37.99
N ASN A 517 8.92 35.89 -38.79
CA ASN A 517 7.68 36.63 -38.52
C ASN A 517 6.62 35.72 -37.90
#